data_AF-A0A937C224-F1
#
_entry.id   AF-A0A937C224-F1
#
_cell.length_a   1.000
_cell.length_b   1.000
_cell.length_c   1.000
_cell.angle_alpha   90.00
_cell.angle_beta   90.00
_cell.angle_gamma   90.00
#
_symmetry.space_group_name_H-M   'P 1'
#
loop_
_entity.id
_entity.type
_entity.pdbx_description
1 polymer ?
#
loop_
_entity_poly.entity_id
_entity_poly.type
_entity_poly.pdbx_seq_one_letter_code
_entity_poly.pdbx_strand_id
1 'polypeptide(L)'
;MKQLLMFLILITVFTAGVLAQNVGIGINSPEAKLDVRGPVLFRGSNVNFYFSPFSKPAVEFYFGRGATGAKPSGVTEADLAFNWGGPGSGFRHYISTRHDVNQYSPGNAIDFYINNAFDQYGSLAPDTGNIRMLSITANGVKIPGGNTLEFGEGSSGKSPETGRIGYKVFSADALDFVGAGTDSTDRKLKFWNEGGASFTGNVGIGMNHPNAPLQFNNSLVSRKIVLWDMKNNDHNYLGFGVNGGMLRYQVGVVDDSHVFFAGVNDSTSAELMRITGRGKLGLGTSSPGAKGLTSSRFEIADENGSNSDMQMRVAGPGYAVINLIKSTGSLNTPTAVEPGQFTGIFQSGYYADSTFRTSASISFASGSAAGNGKASGKMIFTTTDTSANRGTNVFVMNEFGNLGIGTSNPAAKLHVAGNLKIDSTYTLEFGAGLSKEENAGKIGYSVFTPNALDIVGGGHVQLSRKIKFWAEGGAEFIGNVTVNGNLDVVSIQPEVVINPILSNSWVNYGSGYADAGYWKDKEGVVHLQGLIKSGITSTGTLLFQLPVGYRPSGGRLIFTADNAGVQGRVDVLADGQVLLMTATSNAFLNLTGITFRSN
;
A
#
# COMPACT_ATOMS: atom_id res chain seq x y z
N MET A 1 108.99 18.45 -39.74
CA MET A 1 110.42 18.09 -39.66
C MET A 1 110.95 18.69 -38.37
N LYS A 2 111.35 17.83 -37.43
CA LYS A 2 112.14 18.14 -36.23
C LYS A 2 111.41 18.95 -35.14
N GLN A 3 111.10 18.31 -34.01
CA GLN A 3 112.02 18.10 -32.88
C GLN A 3 112.39 19.42 -32.19
N LEU A 4 111.91 19.51 -30.94
CA LEU A 4 112.78 19.65 -29.78
C LEU A 4 113.51 21.00 -29.63
N LEU A 5 112.85 21.95 -28.96
CA LEU A 5 113.41 22.52 -27.72
C LEU A 5 112.28 23.15 -26.87
N MET A 6 111.66 22.28 -26.08
CA MET A 6 110.89 22.63 -24.89
C MET A 6 111.93 23.04 -23.82
N PHE A 7 111.61 24.07 -23.02
CA PHE A 7 112.41 24.71 -21.94
C PHE A 7 113.49 25.72 -22.37
N LEU A 8 113.18 27.03 -22.24
CA LEU A 8 113.94 28.03 -21.44
C LEU A 8 113.52 29.50 -21.74
N ILE A 9 112.23 29.86 -21.78
CA ILE A 9 111.75 31.24 -22.09
C ILE A 9 110.43 31.44 -21.32
N LEU A 10 110.30 32.31 -20.29
CA LEU A 10 110.31 33.78 -20.29
C LEU A 10 110.56 34.25 -18.82
N ILE A 11 111.77 34.68 -18.44
CA ILE A 11 112.21 34.77 -17.03
C ILE A 11 112.60 36.22 -16.66
N THR A 12 111.68 37.03 -16.09
CA THR A 12 112.01 38.31 -15.40
C THR A 12 110.79 39.01 -14.76
N VAL A 13 111.01 39.57 -13.55
CA VAL A 13 110.31 40.66 -12.81
C VAL A 13 108.88 40.35 -12.30
N PHE A 14 108.60 40.33 -10.99
CA PHE A 14 108.67 41.46 -10.04
C PHE A 14 109.07 41.07 -8.60
N THR A 15 109.83 41.96 -7.95
CA THR A 15 110.02 42.06 -6.48
C THR A 15 109.68 43.49 -6.02
N ALA A 16 108.90 43.63 -4.95
CA ALA A 16 109.05 44.65 -3.88
C ALA A 16 107.90 44.49 -2.86
N GLY A 17 108.23 44.45 -1.57
CA GLY A 17 107.22 44.61 -0.50
C GLY A 17 106.60 46.00 -0.59
N VAL A 18 105.30 46.25 -0.38
CA VAL A 18 104.26 45.52 0.36
C VAL A 18 102.92 45.86 -0.30
N LEU A 19 102.16 44.86 -0.76
CA LEU A 19 100.76 44.63 -0.38
C LEU A 19 99.69 45.78 -0.45
N ALA A 20 99.82 46.90 -1.19
CA ALA A 20 98.84 48.03 -1.14
C ALA A 20 98.32 48.59 -2.49
N GLN A 21 99.05 48.47 -3.59
CA GLN A 21 98.62 48.98 -4.91
C GLN A 21 98.27 47.87 -5.89
N ASN A 22 97.63 48.27 -6.97
CA ASN A 22 96.93 47.44 -7.93
C ASN A 22 97.90 46.80 -8.95
N VAL A 23 97.81 45.48 -9.18
CA VAL A 23 98.67 44.76 -10.13
C VAL A 23 98.02 44.76 -11.51
N GLY A 24 98.51 45.61 -12.41
CA GLY A 24 98.01 45.76 -13.78
C GLY A 24 98.73 44.87 -14.79
N ILE A 25 98.02 43.99 -15.49
CA ILE A 25 98.58 43.22 -16.62
C ILE A 25 97.87 43.66 -17.90
N GLY A 26 98.51 44.51 -18.72
CA GLY A 26 97.91 45.12 -19.93
C GLY A 26 97.27 46.51 -19.70
N ILE A 27 97.47 47.13 -18.53
CA ILE A 27 96.95 48.46 -18.16
C ILE A 27 97.96 49.20 -17.26
N ASN A 28 98.15 50.51 -17.51
CA ASN A 28 99.24 51.29 -16.90
C ASN A 28 98.82 52.00 -15.60
N SER A 29 97.54 51.97 -15.26
CA SER A 29 96.96 52.59 -14.05
C SER A 29 95.84 51.68 -13.54
N PRO A 30 96.20 50.57 -12.88
CA PRO A 30 95.26 49.53 -12.48
C PRO A 30 94.35 49.96 -11.33
N GLU A 31 93.06 49.63 -11.40
CA GLU A 31 92.02 50.09 -10.45
C GLU A 31 91.75 49.10 -9.31
N ALA A 32 92.23 47.86 -9.42
CA ALA A 32 92.11 46.83 -8.39
C ALA A 32 93.39 46.00 -8.21
N LYS A 33 93.50 45.32 -7.05
CA LYS A 33 94.72 44.61 -6.61
C LYS A 33 95.31 43.65 -7.64
N LEU A 34 94.47 43.11 -8.51
CA LEU A 34 94.87 42.46 -9.76
C LEU A 34 93.87 42.88 -10.85
N ASP A 35 94.35 43.58 -11.88
CA ASP A 35 93.55 44.19 -12.97
C ASP A 35 94.21 43.86 -14.32
N VAL A 36 93.61 42.93 -15.07
CA VAL A 36 94.21 42.34 -16.27
C VAL A 36 93.40 42.72 -17.51
N ARG A 37 93.99 43.43 -18.48
CA ARG A 37 93.34 43.89 -19.72
C ARG A 37 93.66 42.96 -20.90
N GLY A 38 93.00 41.80 -20.92
CA GLY A 38 93.14 40.72 -21.92
C GLY A 38 92.68 39.36 -21.36
N PRO A 39 92.63 38.29 -22.18
CA PRO A 39 92.15 36.97 -21.74
C PRO A 39 92.99 36.41 -20.57
N VAL A 40 92.33 36.09 -19.45
CA VAL A 40 92.99 35.54 -18.26
C VAL A 40 92.77 34.03 -18.21
N LEU A 41 93.72 33.31 -18.80
CA LEU A 41 93.74 31.86 -18.84
C LEU A 41 94.60 31.35 -17.70
N PHE A 42 93.96 31.01 -16.60
CA PHE A 42 94.65 30.33 -15.52
C PHE A 42 94.69 28.84 -15.82
N ARG A 43 95.89 28.33 -16.09
CA ARG A 43 96.18 26.90 -16.21
C ARG A 43 96.98 26.45 -15.01
N GLY A 44 96.77 25.20 -14.65
CA GLY A 44 97.08 24.68 -13.34
C GLY A 44 95.76 24.20 -12.74
N SER A 45 95.83 23.12 -11.99
CA SER A 45 94.66 22.38 -11.53
C SER A 45 93.69 23.21 -10.66
N ASN A 46 94.05 24.45 -10.27
CA ASN A 46 93.28 25.36 -9.43
C ASN A 46 93.52 26.83 -9.80
N VAL A 47 92.42 27.56 -9.91
CA VAL A 47 92.34 28.99 -10.26
C VAL A 47 91.40 29.67 -9.27
N ASN A 48 91.83 30.76 -8.63
CA ASN A 48 91.01 31.52 -7.67
C ASN A 48 90.74 32.95 -8.17
N PHE A 49 89.49 33.40 -8.06
CA PHE A 49 89.06 34.78 -8.32
C PHE A 49 88.83 35.51 -6.97
N TYR A 50 89.36 36.72 -6.81
CA TYR A 50 89.09 37.62 -5.67
C TYR A 50 88.42 38.91 -6.19
N PHE A 51 87.22 39.23 -5.69
CA PHE A 51 86.52 40.49 -5.97
C PHE A 51 86.91 41.57 -4.93
N SER A 52 87.10 42.82 -5.37
CA SER A 52 87.45 43.97 -4.52
C SER A 52 86.23 44.87 -4.18
N PRO A 53 86.32 45.74 -3.15
CA PRO A 53 85.18 46.28 -2.43
C PRO A 53 84.73 47.65 -2.95
N PHE A 54 83.84 47.67 -3.94
CA PHE A 54 82.64 48.51 -3.82
C PHE A 54 81.43 47.60 -3.79
N SER A 55 81.29 47.02 -2.60
CA SER A 55 80.13 46.39 -1.97
C SER A 55 79.31 45.42 -2.82
N LYS A 56 79.60 44.12 -2.59
CA LYS A 56 78.75 42.91 -2.68
C LYS A 56 79.24 41.90 -3.74
N PRO A 57 80.23 41.05 -3.45
CA PRO A 57 80.50 39.90 -4.32
C PRO A 57 79.29 38.96 -4.30
N ALA A 58 78.64 38.79 -5.46
CA ALA A 58 77.39 38.04 -5.59
C ALA A 58 77.57 36.51 -5.53
N VAL A 59 78.80 36.02 -5.76
CA VAL A 59 79.11 34.59 -5.91
C VAL A 59 80.49 34.28 -5.31
N GLU A 60 80.53 33.40 -4.32
CA GLU A 60 81.74 32.84 -3.69
C GLU A 60 81.86 31.35 -4.05
N PHE A 61 82.92 30.97 -4.77
CA PHE A 61 83.17 29.57 -5.13
C PHE A 61 84.12 28.92 -4.13
N TYR A 62 83.66 27.87 -3.42
CA TYR A 62 84.51 27.05 -2.55
C TYR A 62 84.85 25.72 -3.24
N PHE A 63 86.06 25.61 -3.80
CA PHE A 63 86.52 24.39 -4.49
C PHE A 63 87.26 23.41 -3.56
N GLY A 64 86.87 22.12 -3.57
CA GLY A 64 87.78 20.99 -3.26
C GLY A 64 87.57 20.23 -1.94
N ARG A 65 87.52 18.88 -2.06
CA ARG A 65 87.80 17.90 -1.01
C ARG A 65 89.26 17.44 -1.19
N GLY A 66 90.20 18.07 -0.47
CA GLY A 66 91.60 17.67 -0.41
C GLY A 66 92.03 17.56 1.05
N ALA A 67 92.68 16.45 1.41
CA ALA A 67 92.89 16.02 2.80
C ALA A 67 93.76 16.93 3.69
N THR A 68 94.26 18.07 3.19
CA THR A 68 95.12 18.99 3.96
C THR A 68 94.99 20.42 3.44
N GLY A 69 94.03 21.19 3.96
CA GLY A 69 93.91 22.63 3.70
C GLY A 69 92.70 23.24 4.38
N ALA A 70 92.92 24.04 5.42
CA ALA A 70 91.89 24.58 6.29
C ALA A 70 90.86 25.42 5.52
N LYS A 71 89.61 24.95 5.50
CA LYS A 71 88.42 25.71 5.09
C LYS A 71 88.03 26.69 6.20
N PRO A 72 87.32 27.81 5.92
CA PRO A 72 86.68 28.64 6.95
C PRO A 72 85.79 27.78 7.87
N SER A 73 85.77 28.10 9.16
CA SER A 73 85.01 27.34 10.16
C SER A 73 83.53 27.19 9.75
N GLY A 74 83.06 25.95 9.55
CA GLY A 74 81.69 25.63 9.15
C GLY A 74 81.51 25.06 7.73
N VAL A 75 82.49 25.24 6.81
CA VAL A 75 82.38 24.75 5.43
C VAL A 75 82.93 23.33 5.32
N THR A 76 82.08 22.34 5.02
CA THR A 76 82.44 20.90 5.01
C THR A 76 82.48 20.31 3.59
N GLU A 77 81.72 20.85 2.64
CA GLU A 77 81.50 20.29 1.30
C GLU A 77 82.07 21.21 0.18
N ALA A 78 81.84 20.88 -1.10
CA ALA A 78 82.18 21.76 -2.21
C ALA A 78 80.95 22.64 -2.49
N ASP A 79 81.01 23.86 -1.96
CA ASP A 79 79.86 24.76 -1.85
C ASP A 79 80.02 25.98 -2.75
N LEU A 80 78.90 26.49 -3.26
CA LEU A 80 78.80 27.77 -3.93
C LEU A 80 77.89 28.66 -3.08
N ALA A 81 78.41 29.75 -2.54
CA ALA A 81 77.61 30.68 -1.76
C ALA A 81 77.24 31.92 -2.60
N PHE A 82 76.00 32.36 -2.47
CA PHE A 82 75.51 33.62 -3.00
C PHE A 82 75.25 34.54 -1.81
N ASN A 83 76.06 35.59 -1.67
CA ASN A 83 76.06 36.44 -0.49
C ASN A 83 75.34 37.77 -0.76
N TRP A 84 74.49 38.18 0.16
CA TRP A 84 73.93 39.53 0.24
C TRP A 84 74.28 40.18 1.59
N GLY A 85 75.28 41.06 1.57
CA GLY A 85 75.96 41.61 2.77
C GLY A 85 77.47 41.43 2.60
N GLY A 86 78.29 42.30 3.16
CA GLY A 86 79.72 42.39 2.83
C GLY A 86 80.61 41.17 3.17
N PRO A 87 81.93 41.27 2.90
CA PRO A 87 82.89 40.25 3.28
C PRO A 87 82.93 40.08 4.81
N GLY A 88 82.63 38.89 5.32
CA GLY A 88 82.61 38.56 6.76
C GLY A 88 81.27 38.77 7.47
N SER A 89 80.25 39.27 6.77
CA SER A 89 78.88 39.43 7.29
C SER A 89 77.87 39.52 6.14
N GLY A 90 76.88 38.65 6.08
CA GLY A 90 75.79 38.77 5.12
C GLY A 90 74.83 37.59 5.18
N PHE A 91 73.72 37.76 4.50
CA PHE A 91 72.70 36.74 4.30
C PHE A 91 73.14 35.88 3.11
N ARG A 92 73.60 34.66 3.40
CA ARG A 92 74.21 33.77 2.40
C ARG A 92 73.23 32.68 2.01
N HIS A 93 73.05 32.45 0.72
CA HIS A 93 72.40 31.26 0.17
C HIS A 93 73.50 30.30 -0.29
N TYR A 94 73.26 28.99 -0.25
CA TYR A 94 74.28 28.01 -0.64
C TYR A 94 73.73 27.00 -1.66
N ILE A 95 74.60 26.57 -2.56
CA ILE A 95 74.45 25.32 -3.30
C ILE A 95 75.58 24.41 -2.83
N SER A 96 75.27 23.33 -2.13
CA SER A 96 76.26 22.33 -1.72
C SER A 96 76.20 21.10 -2.63
N THR A 97 77.34 20.47 -2.83
CA THR A 97 77.42 19.12 -3.40
C THR A 97 77.89 18.12 -2.35
N ARG A 98 77.18 17.00 -2.27
CA ARG A 98 77.54 15.87 -1.41
C ARG A 98 77.57 14.59 -2.20
N HIS A 99 78.55 13.74 -1.89
CA HIS A 99 78.82 12.51 -2.62
C HIS A 99 79.31 11.41 -1.67
N ASP A 100 78.67 10.25 -1.80
CA ASP A 100 78.93 8.96 -1.17
C ASP A 100 79.38 7.96 -2.25
N VAL A 101 80.08 6.90 -1.85
CA VAL A 101 80.68 5.92 -2.76
C VAL A 101 79.64 5.04 -3.50
N ASN A 102 78.40 4.99 -3.02
CA ASN A 102 77.32 4.19 -3.60
C ASN A 102 76.52 4.97 -4.66
N GLN A 103 76.30 4.37 -5.84
CA GLN A 103 75.74 5.05 -7.03
C GLN A 103 74.32 5.63 -6.83
N TYR A 104 73.46 5.00 -6.03
CA TYR A 104 72.07 5.45 -5.77
C TYR A 104 71.84 5.89 -4.31
N SER A 105 72.91 6.32 -3.65
CA SER A 105 72.82 6.78 -2.26
C SER A 105 72.03 8.08 -2.19
N PRO A 106 71.08 8.23 -1.25
CA PRO A 106 70.58 9.55 -0.89
C PRO A 106 71.69 10.45 -0.32
N GLY A 107 72.90 9.91 -0.05
CA GLY A 107 74.16 10.59 0.19
C GLY A 107 74.68 11.45 -0.98
N ASN A 108 74.30 11.13 -2.22
CA ASN A 108 74.67 11.87 -3.43
C ASN A 108 73.61 12.93 -3.74
N ALA A 109 73.94 14.21 -3.62
CA ALA A 109 73.00 15.27 -3.91
C ALA A 109 73.64 16.62 -4.26
N ILE A 110 72.82 17.47 -4.87
CA ILE A 110 73.00 18.92 -4.93
C ILE A 110 71.91 19.55 -4.08
N ASP A 111 72.30 20.27 -3.04
CA ASP A 111 71.40 20.85 -2.06
C ASP A 111 71.36 22.37 -2.20
N PHE A 112 70.17 22.94 -2.21
CA PHE A 112 69.91 24.38 -2.29
C PHE A 112 69.44 24.89 -0.94
N TYR A 113 70.21 25.80 -0.37
CA TYR A 113 69.98 26.42 0.93
C TYR A 113 69.62 27.88 0.76
N ILE A 114 68.53 28.30 1.39
CA ILE A 114 68.09 29.69 1.44
C ILE A 114 68.37 30.26 2.82
N ASN A 115 68.91 31.48 2.88
CA ASN A 115 69.08 32.20 4.13
C ASN A 115 67.74 32.39 4.84
N ASN A 116 67.68 32.00 6.11
CA ASN A 116 66.57 32.35 7.01
C ASN A 116 67.07 32.99 8.32
N ALA A 117 68.36 33.32 8.43
CA ALA A 117 68.89 34.02 9.58
C ALA A 117 68.27 35.42 9.71
N PHE A 118 68.06 35.85 10.96
CA PHE A 118 67.51 37.17 11.27
C PHE A 118 68.57 38.28 11.26
N ASP A 119 69.85 37.93 11.26
CA ASP A 119 70.97 38.86 11.20
C ASP A 119 72.03 38.41 10.20
N GLN A 120 72.91 39.35 9.83
CA GLN A 120 73.97 39.17 8.84
C GLN A 120 75.10 38.22 9.28
N TYR A 121 75.03 37.63 10.48
CA TYR A 121 76.03 36.68 10.96
C TYR A 121 75.47 35.28 11.15
N GLY A 122 74.16 35.07 11.00
CA GLY A 122 73.54 33.78 11.28
C GLY A 122 73.79 32.73 10.19
N SER A 123 73.80 33.11 8.90
CA SER A 123 73.98 32.18 7.76
C SER A 123 75.45 31.91 7.48
N LEU A 124 76.10 31.10 8.32
CA LEU A 124 77.55 30.87 8.28
C LEU A 124 77.98 29.71 7.38
N ALA A 125 77.10 28.73 7.21
CA ALA A 125 77.35 27.52 6.46
C ALA A 125 76.01 26.86 6.09
N PRO A 126 76.01 25.89 5.16
CA PRO A 126 74.87 24.98 5.00
C PRO A 126 74.36 24.47 6.37
N ASP A 127 73.04 24.42 6.53
CA ASP A 127 72.33 24.07 7.78
C ASP A 127 72.59 24.99 9.01
N THR A 128 73.35 26.10 8.87
CA THR A 128 73.61 27.06 9.96
C THR A 128 73.13 28.45 9.57
N GLY A 129 71.94 28.86 10.04
CA GLY A 129 71.26 30.10 9.64
C GLY A 129 70.64 30.06 8.24
N ASN A 130 70.45 28.86 7.74
CA ASN A 130 69.89 28.54 6.44
C ASN A 130 68.90 27.38 6.55
N ILE A 131 67.92 27.34 5.64
CA ILE A 131 67.05 26.18 5.45
C ILE A 131 67.35 25.57 4.09
N ARG A 132 67.54 24.25 4.07
CA ARG A 132 67.55 23.49 2.80
C ARG A 132 66.15 23.51 2.21
N MET A 133 65.94 24.16 1.08
CA MET A 133 64.64 24.22 0.39
C MET A 133 64.45 23.06 -0.59
N LEU A 134 65.54 22.63 -1.23
CA LEU A 134 65.53 21.62 -2.28
C LEU A 134 66.80 20.78 -2.20
N SER A 135 66.66 19.48 -2.41
CA SER A 135 67.77 18.54 -2.56
C SER A 135 67.53 17.70 -3.81
N ILE A 136 68.40 17.82 -4.81
CA ILE A 136 68.39 16.97 -6.01
C ILE A 136 69.32 15.81 -5.73
N THR A 137 68.79 14.61 -5.48
CA THR A 137 69.57 13.43 -5.13
C THR A 137 69.59 12.41 -6.25
N ALA A 138 70.42 11.37 -6.13
CA ALA A 138 70.43 10.23 -7.06
C ALA A 138 69.08 9.48 -7.19
N ASN A 139 68.11 9.74 -6.29
CA ASN A 139 66.78 9.11 -6.27
C ASN A 139 65.64 10.10 -6.60
N GLY A 140 65.97 11.34 -6.99
CA GLY A 140 65.00 12.37 -7.39
C GLY A 140 65.07 13.68 -6.62
N VAL A 141 64.06 14.53 -6.84
CA VAL A 141 63.88 15.87 -6.24
C VAL A 141 63.20 15.72 -4.87
N LYS A 142 63.81 16.27 -3.82
CA LYS A 142 63.27 16.24 -2.45
C LYS A 142 63.04 17.65 -1.91
N ILE A 143 61.88 17.85 -1.29
CA ILE A 143 61.52 19.05 -0.54
C ILE A 143 61.57 18.68 0.96
N PRO A 144 62.65 19.02 1.70
CA PRO A 144 62.85 18.55 3.07
C PRO A 144 62.07 19.37 4.10
N GLY A 145 61.81 18.81 5.28
CA GLY A 145 61.16 19.53 6.39
C GLY A 145 59.70 19.92 6.09
N GLY A 146 59.22 20.99 6.74
CA GLY A 146 57.88 21.57 6.52
C GLY A 146 57.78 22.49 5.29
N ASN A 147 58.62 22.27 4.28
CA ASN A 147 58.62 23.07 3.06
C ASN A 147 57.58 22.54 2.06
N THR A 148 57.16 23.39 1.11
CA THR A 148 56.14 23.04 0.11
C THR A 148 56.65 23.24 -1.31
N LEU A 149 56.14 22.44 -2.24
CA LEU A 149 56.16 22.81 -3.66
C LEU A 149 54.95 23.72 -3.93
N GLU A 150 55.19 24.93 -4.42
CA GLU A 150 54.14 25.91 -4.71
C GLU A 150 53.97 26.13 -6.21
N PHE A 151 52.72 26.07 -6.68
CA PHE A 151 52.32 26.43 -8.04
C PHE A 151 51.56 27.76 -8.03
N GLY A 152 51.88 28.63 -8.99
CA GLY A 152 51.19 29.92 -9.17
C GLY A 152 51.54 30.97 -8.11
N GLU A 153 52.72 30.91 -7.50
CA GLU A 153 53.27 31.99 -6.66
C GLU A 153 53.19 33.35 -7.39
N GLY A 154 52.83 34.43 -6.68
CA GLY A 154 52.68 35.77 -7.26
C GLY A 154 51.41 36.00 -8.07
N SER A 155 50.54 34.99 -8.23
CA SER A 155 49.24 35.15 -8.91
C SER A 155 48.29 36.02 -8.07
N SER A 156 47.68 37.03 -8.68
CA SER A 156 46.74 37.94 -8.01
C SER A 156 45.51 37.21 -7.47
N GLY A 157 45.08 37.54 -6.24
CA GLY A 157 43.89 36.96 -5.61
C GLY A 157 44.08 35.55 -5.03
N LYS A 158 45.30 35.00 -5.10
CA LYS A 158 45.65 33.70 -4.54
C LYS A 158 45.76 33.76 -3.01
N SER A 159 45.05 32.89 -2.27
CA SER A 159 45.26 32.73 -0.82
C SER A 159 46.62 32.08 -0.53
N PRO A 160 47.34 32.45 0.55
CA PRO A 160 48.72 32.01 0.80
C PRO A 160 48.97 30.50 0.79
N GLU A 161 47.96 29.69 1.12
CA GLU A 161 48.09 28.23 1.26
C GLU A 161 47.77 27.48 -0.05
N THR A 162 47.21 28.14 -1.05
CA THR A 162 46.68 27.49 -2.26
C THR A 162 47.78 27.03 -3.21
N GLY A 163 47.48 26.01 -4.02
CA GLY A 163 48.43 25.50 -5.01
C GLY A 163 49.71 24.95 -4.40
N ARG A 164 49.69 24.56 -3.12
CA ARG A 164 50.83 24.01 -2.41
C ARG A 164 50.67 22.50 -2.21
N ILE A 165 51.79 21.78 -2.30
CA ILE A 165 51.92 20.37 -1.93
C ILE A 165 52.94 20.26 -0.81
N GLY A 166 52.57 19.66 0.32
CA GLY A 166 53.45 19.55 1.49
C GLY A 166 53.06 18.43 2.45
N TYR A 167 54.06 17.79 3.07
CA TYR A 167 53.87 16.75 4.07
C TYR A 167 53.96 17.36 5.48
N LYS A 168 52.94 17.15 6.32
CA LYS A 168 52.86 17.71 7.68
C LYS A 168 52.86 19.24 7.75
N VAL A 169 52.51 19.91 6.65
CA VAL A 169 52.46 21.38 6.58
C VAL A 169 51.07 21.90 6.94
N PHE A 170 50.01 21.29 6.39
CA PHE A 170 48.63 21.71 6.63
C PHE A 170 47.89 20.72 7.54
N SER A 171 48.19 19.43 7.42
CA SER A 171 47.67 18.34 8.27
C SER A 171 48.82 17.59 8.95
N ALA A 172 48.76 17.38 10.26
CA ALA A 172 49.87 16.84 11.07
C ALA A 172 50.36 15.43 10.67
N ASP A 173 49.58 14.67 9.91
CA ASP A 173 49.82 13.29 9.53
C ASP A 173 49.57 12.99 8.04
N ALA A 174 49.45 14.01 7.18
CA ALA A 174 49.16 13.80 5.76
C ALA A 174 50.12 14.51 4.80
N LEU A 175 50.12 14.05 3.55
CA LEU A 175 50.58 14.82 2.40
C LEU A 175 49.36 15.54 1.83
N ASP A 176 49.33 16.86 1.97
CA ASP A 176 48.22 17.67 1.50
C ASP A 176 48.48 18.17 0.08
N PHE A 177 47.44 18.06 -0.76
CA PHE A 177 47.36 18.73 -2.04
C PHE A 177 46.35 19.85 -1.91
N VAL A 178 46.83 21.07 -1.71
CA VAL A 178 45.94 22.21 -1.49
C VAL A 178 45.55 22.80 -2.83
N GLY A 179 44.26 22.70 -3.18
CA GLY A 179 43.70 23.23 -4.42
C GLY A 179 43.93 24.74 -4.60
N ALA A 180 43.88 25.20 -5.85
CA ALA A 180 43.88 26.63 -6.19
C ALA A 180 42.58 27.30 -5.69
N GLY A 181 42.63 28.58 -5.32
CA GLY A 181 41.50 29.28 -4.72
C GLY A 181 41.75 30.72 -4.30
N THR A 182 40.68 31.44 -3.95
CA THR A 182 40.76 32.79 -3.37
C THR A 182 40.64 32.80 -1.85
N ASP A 183 40.08 31.75 -1.25
CA ASP A 183 39.92 31.58 0.19
C ASP A 183 39.88 30.08 0.59
N SER A 184 39.58 29.78 1.86
CA SER A 184 39.51 28.39 2.37
C SER A 184 38.28 27.59 1.92
N THR A 185 37.26 28.26 1.37
CA THR A 185 36.01 27.63 0.91
C THR A 185 36.00 27.34 -0.59
N ASP A 186 36.80 28.06 -1.38
CA ASP A 186 36.97 27.82 -2.82
C ASP A 186 38.28 27.10 -3.15
N ARG A 187 38.41 25.82 -2.76
CA ARG A 187 39.60 25.02 -3.11
C ARG A 187 39.29 24.06 -4.24
N LYS A 188 39.97 24.24 -5.38
CA LYS A 188 39.79 23.42 -6.59
C LYS A 188 41.03 22.61 -6.87
N LEU A 189 40.86 21.30 -6.92
CA LEU A 189 41.83 20.35 -7.46
C LEU A 189 41.13 19.52 -8.53
N LYS A 190 41.69 19.49 -9.74
CA LYS A 190 41.12 18.75 -10.87
C LYS A 190 42.09 17.67 -11.33
N PHE A 191 41.62 16.43 -11.36
CA PHE A 191 42.32 15.31 -11.96
C PHE A 191 41.78 15.10 -13.38
N TRP A 192 42.64 15.19 -14.39
CA TRP A 192 42.30 14.91 -15.78
C TRP A 192 42.68 13.47 -16.10
N ASN A 193 41.89 12.52 -15.61
CA ASN A 193 42.19 11.09 -15.66
C ASN A 193 41.05 10.30 -16.33
N GLU A 194 40.98 10.36 -17.66
CA GLU A 194 39.94 9.70 -18.46
C GLU A 194 39.87 8.17 -18.25
N GLY A 195 40.98 7.54 -17.83
CA GLY A 195 41.04 6.13 -17.45
C GLY A 195 40.61 5.80 -16.01
N GLY A 196 40.22 6.79 -15.21
CA GLY A 196 39.77 6.63 -13.82
C GLY A 196 40.84 6.92 -12.75
N ALA A 197 40.41 6.98 -11.49
CA ALA A 197 41.28 7.03 -10.30
C ALA A 197 41.03 5.77 -9.46
N SER A 198 42.10 5.13 -8.98
CA SER A 198 42.02 4.00 -8.05
C SER A 198 42.57 4.42 -6.70
N PHE A 199 41.81 4.13 -5.63
CA PHE A 199 42.22 4.30 -4.25
C PHE A 199 42.29 2.92 -3.60
N THR A 200 43.43 2.59 -3.00
CA THR A 200 43.59 1.32 -2.26
C THR A 200 43.04 1.39 -0.83
N GLY A 201 42.86 2.60 -0.30
CA GLY A 201 42.27 2.87 1.01
C GLY A 201 40.89 3.54 0.91
N ASN A 202 40.32 3.83 2.08
CA ASN A 202 39.00 4.44 2.21
C ASN A 202 38.99 5.92 1.75
N VAL A 203 37.96 6.33 1.01
CA VAL A 203 37.72 7.70 0.57
C VAL A 203 36.74 8.40 1.51
N GLY A 204 37.21 9.43 2.20
CA GLY A 204 36.38 10.28 3.07
C GLY A 204 35.94 11.56 2.36
N ILE A 205 34.65 11.88 2.44
CA ILE A 205 34.08 13.14 1.94
C ILE A 205 33.56 13.95 3.14
N GLY A 206 34.25 15.06 3.43
CA GLY A 206 33.95 15.91 4.58
C GLY A 206 34.34 15.28 5.93
N MET A 207 35.29 14.33 5.94
CA MET A 207 35.80 13.69 7.15
C MET A 207 37.23 13.17 6.96
N ASN A 208 37.99 13.02 8.06
CA ASN A 208 39.41 12.67 8.02
C ASN A 208 39.70 11.19 8.33
N HIS A 209 38.73 10.45 8.88
CA HIS A 209 38.90 9.04 9.26
C HIS A 209 37.72 8.20 8.76
N PRO A 210 37.64 7.92 7.46
CA PRO A 210 36.60 7.06 6.90
C PRO A 210 36.80 5.60 7.34
N ASN A 211 35.73 4.98 7.82
CA ASN A 211 35.62 3.60 8.27
C ASN A 211 35.01 2.66 7.20
N ALA A 212 34.76 3.17 6.00
CA ALA A 212 34.27 2.42 4.86
C ALA A 212 34.98 2.88 3.57
N PRO A 213 35.06 2.04 2.52
CA PRO A 213 35.71 2.39 1.25
C PRO A 213 35.26 3.74 0.67
N LEU A 214 34.01 4.12 0.88
CA LEU A 214 33.51 5.48 0.66
C LEU A 214 32.65 5.89 1.86
N GLN A 215 32.99 7.00 2.52
CA GLN A 215 32.22 7.51 3.64
C GLN A 215 32.05 9.03 3.55
N PHE A 216 30.82 9.49 3.84
CA PHE A 216 30.48 10.90 4.01
C PHE A 216 30.46 11.28 5.49
N ASN A 217 30.59 12.58 5.79
CA ASN A 217 30.43 13.10 7.14
C ASN A 217 29.12 12.65 7.83
N ASN A 218 29.12 12.61 9.17
CA ASN A 218 27.97 12.10 9.95
C ASN A 218 26.89 13.18 10.19
N SER A 219 26.62 14.03 9.20
CA SER A 219 25.58 15.05 9.28
C SER A 219 24.24 14.53 8.73
N LEU A 220 23.14 14.85 9.43
CA LEU A 220 21.77 14.52 8.99
C LEU A 220 21.31 15.51 7.91
N VAL A 221 21.56 15.18 6.65
CA VAL A 221 21.17 15.99 5.49
C VAL A 221 20.37 15.15 4.51
N SER A 222 19.27 15.71 3.99
CA SER A 222 18.43 15.03 3.01
C SER A 222 19.22 14.68 1.74
N ARG A 223 20.08 15.60 1.31
CA ARG A 223 20.86 15.55 0.08
C ARG A 223 22.32 15.21 0.40
N LYS A 224 22.66 13.91 0.45
CA LYS A 224 24.05 13.43 0.60
C LYS A 224 24.69 13.05 -0.72
N ILE A 225 23.97 12.30 -1.55
CA ILE A 225 24.40 11.88 -2.88
C ILE A 225 23.35 12.39 -3.86
N VAL A 226 23.78 13.20 -4.82
CA VAL A 226 22.94 13.67 -5.92
C VAL A 226 23.34 12.91 -7.17
N LEU A 227 22.41 12.11 -7.70
CA LEU A 227 22.58 11.42 -8.98
C LEU A 227 22.10 12.29 -10.15
N TRP A 228 21.09 13.12 -9.90
CA TRP A 228 20.58 14.09 -10.85
C TRP A 228 20.03 15.31 -10.09
N ASP A 229 20.52 16.50 -10.43
CA ASP A 229 20.06 17.76 -9.86
C ASP A 229 19.01 18.39 -10.78
N MET A 230 17.79 18.59 -10.27
CA MET A 230 16.74 19.31 -11.02
C MET A 230 16.71 20.78 -10.62
N LYS A 231 16.86 21.05 -9.31
CA LYS A 231 17.00 22.39 -8.75
C LYS A 231 17.93 22.29 -7.55
N ASN A 232 18.83 23.26 -7.44
CA ASN A 232 19.76 23.37 -6.31
C ASN A 232 19.05 23.72 -4.99
N ASN A 233 18.35 22.74 -4.42
CA ASN A 233 17.70 22.79 -3.12
C ASN A 233 17.66 21.38 -2.51
N ASP A 234 17.17 21.28 -1.27
CA ASP A 234 17.18 20.05 -0.49
C ASP A 234 15.99 19.09 -0.77
N HIS A 235 15.29 19.29 -1.89
CA HIS A 235 14.05 18.58 -2.23
C HIS A 235 13.99 18.04 -3.67
N ASN A 236 14.41 18.84 -4.66
CA ASN A 236 14.22 18.54 -6.08
C ASN A 236 15.47 17.89 -6.70
N TYR A 237 15.78 16.66 -6.30
CA TYR A 237 16.89 15.89 -6.83
C TYR A 237 16.56 14.39 -6.84
N LEU A 238 17.24 13.63 -7.69
CA LEU A 238 17.29 12.17 -7.61
C LEU A 238 18.53 11.78 -6.82
N GLY A 239 18.37 10.99 -5.76
CA GLY A 239 19.51 10.53 -4.98
C GLY A 239 19.17 10.07 -3.57
N PHE A 240 20.16 10.19 -2.69
CA PHE A 240 20.14 9.60 -1.35
C PHE A 240 20.53 10.60 -0.26
N GLY A 241 20.02 10.36 0.95
CA GLY A 241 20.56 10.97 2.16
C GLY A 241 19.90 10.44 3.41
N VAL A 242 19.92 11.23 4.49
CA VAL A 242 19.52 10.78 5.82
C VAL A 242 18.85 11.90 6.62
N ASN A 243 17.89 11.55 7.46
CA ASN A 243 17.28 12.42 8.46
C ASN A 243 17.24 11.71 9.81
N GLY A 244 16.73 12.36 10.85
CA GLY A 244 16.58 11.75 12.17
C GLY A 244 15.80 10.43 12.09
N GLY A 245 16.46 9.31 12.37
CA GLY A 245 15.87 7.97 12.34
C GLY A 245 15.49 7.43 10.95
N MET A 246 15.99 8.03 9.85
CA MET A 246 15.52 7.69 8.50
C MET A 246 16.63 7.70 7.45
N LEU A 247 16.71 6.61 6.66
CA LEU A 247 17.38 6.61 5.35
C LEU A 247 16.41 7.17 4.30
N ARG A 248 16.90 8.09 3.46
CA ARG A 248 16.09 8.77 2.44
C ARG A 248 16.49 8.29 1.04
N TYR A 249 15.47 7.86 0.31
CA TYR A 249 15.46 7.75 -1.14
C TYR A 249 14.65 8.94 -1.65
N GLN A 250 15.24 9.81 -2.47
CA GLN A 250 14.58 11.02 -2.93
C GLN A 250 14.31 10.94 -4.44
N VAL A 251 13.07 11.26 -4.82
CA VAL A 251 12.70 11.68 -6.17
C VAL A 251 12.41 13.18 -6.21
N GLY A 252 12.60 13.82 -7.36
CA GLY A 252 12.63 15.27 -7.46
C GLY A 252 11.25 15.92 -7.50
N VAL A 253 10.26 15.24 -8.09
CA VAL A 253 8.87 15.73 -8.20
C VAL A 253 7.85 14.60 -7.98
N VAL A 254 6.58 14.95 -7.80
CA VAL A 254 5.50 13.97 -7.52
C VAL A 254 5.21 13.03 -8.71
N ASP A 255 5.62 13.40 -9.91
CA ASP A 255 5.47 12.59 -11.13
C ASP A 255 6.61 11.58 -11.32
N ASP A 256 7.71 11.72 -10.59
CA ASP A 256 8.80 10.75 -10.59
C ASP A 256 8.41 9.49 -9.80
N SER A 257 9.26 8.47 -9.82
CA SER A 257 9.04 7.26 -9.03
C SER A 257 10.34 6.62 -8.56
N HIS A 258 10.25 5.92 -7.44
CA HIS A 258 11.24 4.92 -7.05
C HIS A 258 10.90 3.64 -7.78
N VAL A 259 11.82 3.16 -8.64
CA VAL A 259 11.56 2.03 -9.53
C VAL A 259 12.64 0.98 -9.36
N PHE A 260 12.21 -0.28 -9.29
CA PHE A 260 13.08 -1.44 -9.18
C PHE A 260 13.01 -2.22 -10.49
N PHE A 261 14.16 -2.48 -11.09
CA PHE A 261 14.30 -3.22 -12.35
C PHE A 261 15.09 -4.51 -12.13
N ALA A 262 14.80 -5.52 -12.95
CA ALA A 262 15.68 -6.67 -13.17
C ALA A 262 16.05 -6.77 -14.64
N GLY A 263 17.29 -7.18 -14.92
CA GLY A 263 17.72 -7.50 -16.27
C GLY A 263 16.91 -8.67 -16.83
N VAL A 264 16.38 -8.50 -18.03
CA VAL A 264 15.72 -9.59 -18.79
C VAL A 264 16.74 -10.25 -19.70
N ASN A 265 17.62 -9.45 -20.30
CA ASN A 265 18.77 -9.85 -21.10
C ASN A 265 19.78 -8.70 -21.13
N ASP A 266 20.86 -8.84 -21.90
CA ASP A 266 21.95 -7.86 -21.99
C ASP A 266 21.55 -6.49 -22.58
N SER A 267 20.32 -6.35 -23.08
CA SER A 267 19.81 -5.14 -23.72
C SER A 267 18.51 -4.59 -23.12
N THR A 268 17.80 -5.35 -22.30
CA THR A 268 16.51 -4.93 -21.73
C THR A 268 16.36 -5.29 -20.26
N SER A 269 15.51 -4.53 -19.57
CA SER A 269 15.14 -4.77 -18.17
C SER A 269 13.63 -4.73 -18.01
N ALA A 270 13.10 -5.48 -17.05
CA ALA A 270 11.70 -5.48 -16.66
C ALA A 270 11.54 -4.69 -15.36
N GLU A 271 10.51 -3.86 -15.31
CA GLU A 271 10.09 -3.20 -14.08
C GLU A 271 9.41 -4.21 -13.16
N LEU A 272 9.88 -4.32 -11.92
CA LEU A 272 9.34 -5.25 -10.93
C LEU A 272 8.36 -4.57 -9.98
N MET A 273 8.72 -3.35 -9.56
CA MET A 273 8.02 -2.61 -8.52
C MET A 273 8.24 -1.11 -8.72
N ARG A 274 7.20 -0.34 -8.44
CA ARG A 274 7.22 1.12 -8.46
C ARG A 274 6.52 1.72 -7.27
N ILE A 275 7.12 2.75 -6.69
CA ILE A 275 6.45 3.70 -5.79
C ILE A 275 6.46 5.07 -6.47
N THR A 276 5.29 5.57 -6.85
CA THR A 276 5.17 6.91 -7.47
C THR A 276 5.40 8.01 -6.43
N GLY A 277 5.84 9.19 -6.88
CA GLY A 277 5.94 10.38 -6.03
C GLY A 277 4.59 10.87 -5.46
N ARG A 278 3.46 10.31 -5.94
CA ARG A 278 2.11 10.47 -5.38
C ARG A 278 1.74 9.40 -4.34
N GLY A 279 2.65 8.50 -3.99
CA GLY A 279 2.47 7.47 -2.97
C GLY A 279 1.58 6.30 -3.41
N LYS A 280 1.65 5.89 -4.68
CA LYS A 280 1.02 4.65 -5.17
C LYS A 280 2.09 3.58 -5.38
N LEU A 281 1.85 2.38 -4.87
CA LEU A 281 2.67 1.19 -5.07
C LEU A 281 2.08 0.32 -6.19
N GLY A 282 2.88 0.01 -7.21
CA GLY A 282 2.57 -0.96 -8.26
C GLY A 282 3.52 -2.14 -8.22
N LEU A 283 2.98 -3.36 -8.34
CA LEU A 283 3.72 -4.59 -8.61
C LEU A 283 3.23 -5.15 -9.95
N GLY A 284 4.13 -5.31 -10.91
CA GLY A 284 3.79 -5.75 -12.28
C GLY A 284 2.96 -4.76 -13.11
N THR A 285 2.91 -3.48 -12.71
CA THR A 285 2.32 -2.37 -13.49
C THR A 285 3.19 -1.13 -13.38
N SER A 286 3.41 -0.46 -14.50
CA SER A 286 4.13 0.83 -14.56
C SER A 286 3.24 2.04 -14.24
N SER A 287 1.92 1.85 -14.16
CA SER A 287 0.92 2.92 -14.06
C SER A 287 -0.15 2.61 -12.99
N PRO A 288 0.24 2.43 -11.71
CA PRO A 288 -0.71 2.08 -10.65
C PRO A 288 -1.83 3.11 -10.51
N GLY A 289 -3.06 2.63 -10.56
CA GLY A 289 -4.31 3.38 -10.53
C GLY A 289 -4.67 4.12 -11.83
N ALA A 290 -4.12 3.70 -12.97
CA ALA A 290 -4.58 4.14 -14.29
C ALA A 290 -5.92 3.46 -14.67
N LYS A 291 -6.42 3.78 -15.88
CA LYS A 291 -7.56 3.09 -16.53
C LYS A 291 -8.85 3.02 -15.69
N GLY A 292 -9.10 4.00 -14.82
CA GLY A 292 -10.31 4.06 -13.99
C GLY A 292 -10.14 3.50 -12.57
N LEU A 293 -8.95 3.02 -12.22
CA LEU A 293 -8.60 2.57 -10.86
C LEU A 293 -7.95 3.69 -10.01
N THR A 294 -8.38 4.94 -10.19
CA THR A 294 -7.67 6.12 -9.69
C THR A 294 -7.53 6.17 -8.16
N SER A 295 -8.41 5.50 -7.43
CA SER A 295 -8.37 5.33 -5.97
C SER A 295 -7.34 4.31 -5.47
N SER A 296 -6.82 3.44 -6.33
CA SER A 296 -5.86 2.40 -5.94
C SER A 296 -4.55 3.01 -5.44
N ARG A 297 -4.16 2.63 -4.21
CA ARG A 297 -2.87 2.95 -3.60
C ARG A 297 -1.88 1.80 -3.68
N PHE A 298 -2.38 0.57 -3.79
CA PHE A 298 -1.62 -0.64 -4.03
C PHE A 298 -2.29 -1.40 -5.17
N GLU A 299 -1.52 -1.75 -6.19
CA GLU A 299 -1.98 -2.51 -7.35
C GLU A 299 -1.01 -3.65 -7.61
N ILE A 300 -1.54 -4.88 -7.67
CA ILE A 300 -0.85 -6.05 -8.19
C ILE A 300 -1.48 -6.31 -9.56
N ALA A 301 -0.66 -6.24 -10.60
CA ALA A 301 -1.09 -6.45 -11.97
C ALA A 301 -0.18 -7.49 -12.64
N ASP A 302 -0.75 -8.20 -13.61
CA ASP A 302 0.01 -9.05 -14.51
C ASP A 302 -0.32 -8.67 -15.95
N GLU A 303 0.58 -7.94 -16.59
CA GLU A 303 0.44 -7.50 -17.97
C GLU A 303 0.57 -8.67 -18.98
N ASN A 304 1.09 -9.83 -18.55
CA ASN A 304 1.17 -11.04 -19.38
C ASN A 304 -0.11 -11.89 -19.31
N GLY A 305 -1.08 -11.51 -18.48
CA GLY A 305 -2.42 -12.09 -18.43
C GLY A 305 -2.52 -13.47 -17.79
N SER A 306 -1.57 -13.88 -16.94
CA SER A 306 -1.69 -15.12 -16.17
C SER A 306 -2.60 -14.92 -14.96
N ASN A 307 -2.11 -14.34 -13.86
CA ASN A 307 -2.90 -14.06 -12.65
C ASN A 307 -2.25 -12.96 -11.81
N SER A 308 -3.06 -12.13 -11.15
CA SER A 308 -2.60 -11.23 -10.09
C SER A 308 -2.97 -11.84 -8.74
N ASP A 309 -2.02 -12.52 -8.10
CA ASP A 309 -2.27 -13.28 -6.88
C ASP A 309 -1.87 -12.51 -5.61
N MET A 310 -2.70 -12.65 -4.57
CA MET A 310 -2.38 -12.24 -3.20
C MET A 310 -2.53 -13.45 -2.27
N GLN A 311 -1.46 -13.83 -1.58
CA GLN A 311 -1.46 -14.99 -0.68
C GLN A 311 -1.10 -14.57 0.75
N MET A 312 -1.80 -15.14 1.74
CA MET A 312 -1.48 -15.00 3.17
C MET A 312 -1.35 -16.40 3.79
N ARG A 313 -0.24 -16.69 4.48
CA ARG A 313 0.03 -18.01 5.08
C ARG A 313 0.52 -17.86 6.52
N VAL A 314 0.07 -18.76 7.40
CA VAL A 314 0.47 -18.84 8.80
C VAL A 314 0.76 -20.31 9.15
N ALA A 315 1.80 -20.54 9.93
CA ALA A 315 2.12 -21.85 10.51
C ALA A 315 1.79 -21.86 12.02
N GLY A 316 1.43 -23.02 12.57
CA GLY A 316 1.02 -23.17 13.97
C GLY A 316 -0.44 -22.76 14.22
N PRO A 317 -0.84 -22.48 15.48
CA PRO A 317 -2.26 -22.28 15.87
C PRO A 317 -2.84 -20.89 15.54
N GLY A 318 -2.08 -20.02 14.87
CA GLY A 318 -2.52 -18.66 14.53
C GLY A 318 -3.40 -18.59 13.28
N TYR A 319 -3.69 -17.36 12.83
CA TYR A 319 -4.53 -17.10 11.65
C TYR A 319 -4.00 -15.92 10.83
N ALA A 320 -4.21 -15.96 9.51
CA ALA A 320 -3.99 -14.83 8.63
C ALA A 320 -5.21 -13.90 8.68
N VAL A 321 -4.99 -12.58 8.68
CA VAL A 321 -6.09 -11.60 8.74
C VAL A 321 -5.86 -10.44 7.78
N ILE A 322 -6.92 -10.04 7.07
CA ILE A 322 -7.01 -8.74 6.39
C ILE A 322 -7.83 -7.82 7.29
N ASN A 323 -7.21 -6.76 7.81
CA ASN A 323 -7.88 -5.78 8.67
C ASN A 323 -8.41 -4.62 7.82
N LEU A 324 -9.74 -4.42 7.84
CA LEU A 324 -10.40 -3.29 7.19
C LEU A 324 -10.96 -2.38 8.28
N ILE A 325 -10.24 -1.30 8.57
CA ILE A 325 -10.53 -0.39 9.69
C ILE A 325 -10.87 0.98 9.13
N LYS A 326 -12.01 1.51 9.58
CA LYS A 326 -12.45 2.86 9.27
C LYS A 326 -12.67 3.63 10.57
N SER A 327 -12.18 4.87 10.59
CA SER A 327 -12.69 5.92 11.47
C SER A 327 -13.41 6.98 10.64
N THR A 328 -14.22 7.79 11.30
CA THR A 328 -14.50 9.15 10.81
C THR A 328 -13.45 10.10 11.40
N GLY A 329 -13.48 11.38 11.04
CA GLY A 329 -12.43 12.32 11.47
C GLY A 329 -11.10 12.04 10.78
N SER A 330 -9.98 12.20 11.49
CA SER A 330 -8.64 11.95 10.96
C SER A 330 -8.03 10.69 11.58
N LEU A 331 -6.97 10.13 10.98
CA LEU A 331 -6.24 9.01 11.59
C LEU A 331 -5.53 9.41 12.89
N ASN A 332 -5.19 10.68 13.07
CA ASN A 332 -4.57 11.21 14.30
C ASN A 332 -5.60 11.48 15.40
N THR A 333 -6.86 11.73 15.01
CA THR A 333 -7.98 12.05 15.90
C THR A 333 -9.24 11.33 15.40
N PRO A 334 -9.32 9.99 15.56
CA PRO A 334 -10.41 9.20 15.01
C PRO A 334 -11.72 9.47 15.76
N THR A 335 -12.82 9.56 15.01
CA THR A 335 -14.18 9.69 15.56
C THR A 335 -15.05 8.48 15.17
N ALA A 336 -16.21 8.34 15.81
CA ALA A 336 -17.11 7.19 15.66
C ALA A 336 -17.68 7.07 14.23
N VAL A 337 -17.82 5.83 13.75
CA VAL A 337 -18.43 5.53 12.44
C VAL A 337 -19.95 5.49 12.60
N GLU A 338 -20.66 6.27 11.78
CA GLU A 338 -22.13 6.33 11.78
C GLU A 338 -22.76 5.04 11.22
N PRO A 339 -23.98 4.65 11.64
CA PRO A 339 -24.70 3.48 11.12
C PRO A 339 -24.73 3.40 9.59
N GLY A 340 -24.50 2.21 9.03
CA GLY A 340 -24.58 1.94 7.59
C GLY A 340 -23.35 2.35 6.76
N GLN A 341 -22.33 2.98 7.36
CA GLN A 341 -21.11 3.29 6.64
C GLN A 341 -20.23 2.06 6.44
N PHE A 342 -19.70 1.88 5.23
CA PHE A 342 -18.79 0.78 4.92
C PHE A 342 -17.46 0.91 5.66
N THR A 343 -17.04 -0.14 6.36
CA THR A 343 -15.72 -0.27 6.99
C THR A 343 -14.72 -0.98 6.09
N GLY A 344 -15.21 -1.78 5.13
CA GLY A 344 -14.39 -2.52 4.18
C GLY A 344 -15.22 -3.08 3.02
N ILE A 345 -14.62 -3.19 1.84
CA ILE A 345 -15.27 -3.73 0.65
C ILE A 345 -14.29 -4.66 -0.07
N PHE A 346 -14.71 -5.89 -0.33
CA PHE A 346 -14.13 -6.75 -1.36
C PHE A 346 -14.98 -6.63 -2.61
N GLN A 347 -14.35 -6.28 -3.72
CA GLN A 347 -15.06 -5.83 -4.91
C GLN A 347 -14.50 -6.53 -6.14
N SER A 348 -15.40 -6.91 -7.05
CA SER A 348 -15.04 -7.37 -8.38
C SER A 348 -15.56 -6.39 -9.43
N GLY A 349 -14.88 -6.37 -10.56
CA GLY A 349 -15.24 -5.53 -11.69
C GLY A 349 -14.57 -6.02 -12.96
N TYR A 350 -15.02 -5.47 -14.08
CA TYR A 350 -14.49 -5.79 -15.40
C TYR A 350 -14.55 -4.55 -16.30
N TYR A 351 -13.77 -4.55 -17.37
CA TYR A 351 -13.89 -3.53 -18.41
C TYR A 351 -14.97 -3.93 -19.39
N ALA A 352 -15.89 -3.01 -19.65
CA ALA A 352 -16.76 -3.03 -20.81
C ALA A 352 -16.62 -1.67 -21.48
N ASP A 353 -16.58 -1.64 -22.83
CA ASP A 353 -16.48 -0.38 -23.59
C ASP A 353 -15.37 0.55 -23.07
N SER A 354 -14.19 -0.04 -22.81
CA SER A 354 -12.98 0.63 -22.29
C SER A 354 -13.14 1.30 -20.91
N THR A 355 -14.25 1.04 -20.21
CA THR A 355 -14.56 1.62 -18.91
C THR A 355 -14.59 0.54 -17.85
N PHE A 356 -13.86 0.75 -16.74
CA PHE A 356 -13.95 -0.15 -15.59
C PHE A 356 -15.33 -0.02 -14.93
N ARG A 357 -15.99 -1.16 -14.72
CA ARG A 357 -17.28 -1.25 -14.04
C ARG A 357 -17.20 -2.23 -12.89
N THR A 358 -17.86 -1.88 -11.79
CA THR A 358 -18.05 -2.80 -10.66
C THR A 358 -19.17 -3.77 -10.98
N SER A 359 -18.96 -5.05 -10.69
CA SER A 359 -19.95 -6.10 -10.97
C SER A 359 -20.62 -6.62 -9.70
N ALA A 360 -19.83 -6.89 -8.67
CA ALA A 360 -20.33 -7.37 -7.38
C ALA A 360 -19.42 -6.92 -6.22
N SER A 361 -19.96 -6.96 -5.01
CA SER A 361 -19.18 -6.71 -3.81
C SER A 361 -19.64 -7.54 -2.62
N ILE A 362 -18.71 -7.75 -1.70
CA ILE A 362 -18.95 -8.11 -0.31
C ILE A 362 -18.51 -6.92 0.53
N SER A 363 -19.46 -6.32 1.22
CA SER A 363 -19.24 -5.10 1.99
C SER A 363 -19.48 -5.37 3.47
N PHE A 364 -18.58 -4.84 4.30
CA PHE A 364 -18.76 -4.76 5.75
C PHE A 364 -19.15 -3.34 6.09
N ALA A 365 -20.17 -3.17 6.93
CA ALA A 365 -20.66 -1.87 7.36
C ALA A 365 -20.91 -1.82 8.86
N SER A 366 -20.89 -0.63 9.44
CA SER A 366 -21.40 -0.40 10.80
C SER A 366 -22.90 -0.74 10.87
N GLY A 367 -23.31 -1.42 11.93
CA GLY A 367 -24.71 -1.78 12.18
C GLY A 367 -25.52 -0.63 12.77
N SER A 368 -25.53 -0.58 14.09
CA SER A 368 -26.02 0.50 14.94
C SER A 368 -24.87 1.44 15.35
N ALA A 369 -25.21 2.64 15.83
CA ALA A 369 -24.23 3.69 16.12
C ALA A 369 -23.22 3.18 17.16
N ALA A 370 -21.93 3.40 16.91
CA ALA A 370 -20.89 2.99 17.83
C ALA A 370 -21.01 3.82 19.13
N GLY A 371 -21.37 3.16 20.24
CA GLY A 371 -21.53 3.78 21.56
C GLY A 371 -21.15 2.81 22.67
N ASN A 372 -20.61 3.33 23.78
CA ASN A 372 -20.22 2.56 24.98
C ASN A 372 -19.23 1.40 24.73
N GLY A 373 -18.22 1.60 23.87
CA GLY A 373 -17.18 0.59 23.61
C GLY A 373 -17.65 -0.63 22.81
N LYS A 374 -18.84 -0.58 22.20
CA LYS A 374 -19.39 -1.65 21.37
C LYS A 374 -19.31 -1.29 19.90
N ALA A 375 -18.93 -2.28 19.09
CA ALA A 375 -19.03 -2.21 17.63
C ALA A 375 -20.05 -3.26 17.16
N SER A 376 -20.93 -2.85 16.27
CA SER A 376 -21.87 -3.76 15.60
C SER A 376 -21.62 -3.69 14.10
N GLY A 377 -21.76 -4.82 13.42
CA GLY A 377 -21.41 -4.96 12.02
C GLY A 377 -22.53 -5.58 11.19
N LYS A 378 -22.59 -5.21 9.92
CA LYS A 378 -23.44 -5.81 8.89
C LYS A 378 -22.55 -6.36 7.78
N MET A 379 -22.99 -7.45 7.16
CA MET A 379 -22.36 -8.00 5.96
C MET A 379 -23.38 -7.97 4.83
N ILE A 380 -22.98 -7.41 3.68
CA ILE A 380 -23.87 -7.15 2.56
C ILE A 380 -23.23 -7.70 1.29
N PHE A 381 -23.96 -8.53 0.56
CA PHE A 381 -23.58 -8.98 -0.77
C PHE A 381 -24.42 -8.24 -1.79
N THR A 382 -23.73 -7.57 -2.71
CA THR A 382 -24.34 -6.75 -3.74
C THR A 382 -24.01 -7.33 -5.11
N THR A 383 -25.03 -7.50 -5.95
CA THR A 383 -24.85 -7.80 -7.38
C THR A 383 -25.40 -6.65 -8.21
N THR A 384 -24.82 -6.41 -9.37
CA THR A 384 -25.29 -5.37 -10.29
C THR A 384 -26.09 -6.00 -11.42
N ASP A 385 -27.32 -5.55 -11.58
CA ASP A 385 -28.12 -5.90 -12.75
C ASP A 385 -27.74 -4.96 -13.90
N THR A 386 -27.33 -5.54 -15.04
CA THR A 386 -26.92 -4.81 -16.24
C THR A 386 -28.07 -4.00 -16.86
N SER A 387 -29.32 -4.39 -16.61
CA SER A 387 -30.51 -3.66 -17.08
C SER A 387 -30.81 -2.42 -16.24
N ALA A 388 -30.51 -2.45 -14.94
CA ALA A 388 -30.78 -1.36 -14.02
C ALA A 388 -29.56 -0.45 -13.78
N ASN A 389 -28.34 -0.89 -14.14
CA ASN A 389 -27.07 -0.22 -13.84
C ASN A 389 -26.92 0.16 -12.35
N ARG A 390 -27.53 -0.65 -11.46
CA ARG A 390 -27.59 -0.40 -10.02
C ARG A 390 -27.24 -1.68 -9.26
N GLY A 391 -26.39 -1.53 -8.25
CA GLY A 391 -26.13 -2.57 -7.27
C GLY A 391 -27.38 -2.82 -6.43
N THR A 392 -27.75 -4.09 -6.28
CA THR A 392 -28.87 -4.54 -5.44
C THR A 392 -28.34 -5.42 -4.32
N ASN A 393 -28.76 -5.14 -3.08
CA ASN A 393 -28.45 -5.98 -1.94
C ASN A 393 -29.30 -7.25 -2.03
N VAL A 394 -28.66 -8.37 -2.35
CA VAL A 394 -29.36 -9.66 -2.53
C VAL A 394 -29.32 -10.52 -1.28
N PHE A 395 -28.26 -10.37 -0.48
CA PHE A 395 -28.05 -11.08 0.77
C PHE A 395 -27.51 -10.11 1.81
N VAL A 396 -28.19 -10.03 2.96
CA VAL A 396 -27.82 -9.13 4.06
C VAL A 396 -27.83 -9.91 5.36
N MET A 397 -26.70 -9.93 6.06
CA MET A 397 -26.64 -10.31 7.46
C MET A 397 -26.62 -9.03 8.31
N ASN A 398 -27.64 -8.84 9.12
CA ASN A 398 -27.73 -7.67 9.99
C ASN A 398 -26.90 -7.84 11.28
N GLU A 399 -26.87 -6.80 12.10
CA GLU A 399 -26.13 -6.77 13.36
C GLU A 399 -26.63 -7.74 14.44
N PHE A 400 -27.81 -8.32 14.26
CA PHE A 400 -28.42 -9.31 15.15
C PHE A 400 -28.20 -10.76 14.67
N GLY A 401 -27.42 -10.93 13.59
CA GLY A 401 -27.18 -12.23 12.96
C GLY A 401 -28.41 -12.79 12.26
N ASN A 402 -29.34 -11.94 11.82
CA ASN A 402 -30.44 -12.35 10.96
C ASN A 402 -30.04 -12.22 9.49
N LEU A 403 -30.38 -13.24 8.71
CA LEU A 403 -30.12 -13.30 7.28
C LEU A 403 -31.37 -12.89 6.48
N GLY A 404 -31.24 -11.84 5.67
CA GLY A 404 -32.21 -11.42 4.67
C GLY A 404 -31.79 -11.83 3.26
N ILE A 405 -32.72 -12.41 2.50
CA ILE A 405 -32.59 -12.65 1.06
C ILE A 405 -33.65 -11.81 0.35
N GLY A 406 -33.21 -10.90 -0.53
CA GLY A 406 -34.10 -9.93 -1.19
C GLY A 406 -34.65 -8.83 -0.26
N THR A 407 -34.17 -8.73 0.99
CA THR A 407 -34.55 -7.70 1.97
C THR A 407 -33.34 -7.20 2.75
N SER A 408 -33.26 -5.89 2.98
CA SER A 408 -32.21 -5.26 3.77
C SER A 408 -32.49 -5.26 5.27
N ASN A 409 -33.74 -5.54 5.68
CA ASN A 409 -34.19 -5.47 7.08
C ASN A 409 -34.81 -6.82 7.51
N PRO A 410 -34.02 -7.89 7.70
CA PRO A 410 -34.54 -9.18 8.10
C PRO A 410 -35.10 -9.15 9.53
N ALA A 411 -36.39 -9.44 9.68
CA ALA A 411 -37.13 -9.46 10.95
C ALA A 411 -37.10 -10.83 11.66
N ALA A 412 -36.57 -11.86 11.00
CA ALA A 412 -36.39 -13.22 11.52
C ALA A 412 -35.00 -13.75 11.16
N LYS A 413 -34.57 -14.85 11.79
CA LYS A 413 -33.24 -15.44 11.55
C LYS A 413 -32.97 -15.73 10.07
N LEU A 414 -33.98 -16.17 9.34
CA LEU A 414 -34.02 -16.19 7.89
C LEU A 414 -35.29 -15.44 7.44
N HIS A 415 -35.12 -14.38 6.66
CA HIS A 415 -36.22 -13.63 6.05
C HIS A 415 -36.00 -13.60 4.53
N VAL A 416 -36.83 -14.36 3.80
CA VAL A 416 -36.85 -14.33 2.33
C VAL A 416 -37.98 -13.42 1.88
N ALA A 417 -37.66 -12.29 1.25
CA ALA A 417 -38.64 -11.44 0.61
C ALA A 417 -38.86 -11.93 -0.83
N GLY A 418 -39.68 -12.97 -0.95
CA GLY A 418 -39.96 -13.66 -2.21
C GLY A 418 -40.29 -15.13 -1.99
N ASN A 419 -40.21 -15.92 -3.06
CA ASN A 419 -40.49 -17.36 -3.00
C ASN A 419 -39.27 -18.15 -2.50
N LEU A 420 -39.51 -19.16 -1.67
CA LEU A 420 -38.55 -20.22 -1.37
C LEU A 420 -38.83 -21.42 -2.27
N LYS A 421 -37.86 -21.79 -3.12
CA LYS A 421 -37.90 -23.03 -3.91
C LYS A 421 -37.06 -24.10 -3.21
N ILE A 422 -37.60 -25.31 -3.16
CA ILE A 422 -36.93 -26.50 -2.63
C ILE A 422 -36.81 -27.47 -3.81
N ASP A 423 -35.61 -27.63 -4.34
CA ASP A 423 -35.37 -28.48 -5.51
C ASP A 423 -35.44 -29.97 -5.16
N SER A 424 -35.66 -30.81 -6.18
CA SER A 424 -35.65 -32.27 -6.04
C SER A 424 -36.64 -32.78 -4.96
N THR A 425 -36.28 -33.87 -4.28
CA THR A 425 -37.05 -34.51 -3.21
C THR A 425 -36.64 -34.01 -1.80
N TYR A 426 -36.17 -32.76 -1.68
CA TYR A 426 -35.89 -32.17 -0.38
C TYR A 426 -37.17 -31.75 0.35
N THR A 427 -37.10 -31.65 1.67
CA THR A 427 -38.24 -31.31 2.53
C THR A 427 -37.98 -30.05 3.32
N LEU A 428 -39.04 -29.32 3.67
CA LEU A 428 -39.02 -28.39 4.80
C LEU A 428 -39.26 -29.19 6.07
N GLU A 429 -38.29 -29.18 6.98
CA GLU A 429 -38.34 -29.96 8.22
C GLU A 429 -38.54 -29.08 9.45
N PHE A 430 -39.52 -29.45 10.28
CA PHE A 430 -39.80 -28.88 11.58
C PHE A 430 -39.39 -29.85 12.70
N GLY A 431 -38.88 -29.32 13.81
CA GLY A 431 -38.49 -30.13 14.96
C GLY A 431 -37.25 -31.00 14.74
N ALA A 432 -36.38 -30.65 13.80
CA ALA A 432 -35.08 -31.30 13.64
C ALA A 432 -34.29 -31.25 14.98
N GLY A 433 -33.67 -32.37 15.36
CA GLY A 433 -32.96 -32.53 16.62
C GLY A 433 -33.83 -32.85 17.84
N LEU A 434 -35.15 -32.83 17.71
CA LEU A 434 -36.05 -33.36 18.74
C LEU A 434 -36.15 -34.88 18.63
N SER A 435 -36.46 -35.57 19.72
CA SER A 435 -36.90 -36.96 19.66
C SER A 435 -38.24 -37.00 18.93
N LYS A 436 -38.26 -37.55 17.72
CA LYS A 436 -39.44 -37.71 16.88
C LYS A 436 -39.22 -38.90 15.94
N GLU A 437 -40.30 -39.35 15.32
CA GLU A 437 -40.18 -40.29 14.22
C GLU A 437 -39.49 -39.62 13.02
N GLU A 438 -38.70 -40.39 12.26
CA GLU A 438 -37.77 -39.89 11.24
C GLU A 438 -38.40 -38.94 10.21
N ASN A 439 -39.63 -39.21 9.78
CA ASN A 439 -40.31 -38.43 8.75
C ASN A 439 -41.28 -37.40 9.34
N ALA A 440 -41.49 -37.42 10.66
CA ALA A 440 -42.40 -36.51 11.34
C ALA A 440 -41.98 -35.05 11.17
N GLY A 441 -42.96 -34.17 10.95
CA GLY A 441 -42.74 -32.73 10.82
C GLY A 441 -42.09 -32.30 9.50
N LYS A 442 -42.16 -33.11 8.45
CA LYS A 442 -41.63 -32.77 7.12
C LYS A 442 -42.75 -32.42 6.16
N ILE A 443 -42.49 -31.45 5.28
CA ILE A 443 -43.32 -31.13 4.10
C ILE A 443 -42.46 -31.31 2.86
N GLY A 444 -42.89 -32.11 1.89
CA GLY A 444 -42.11 -32.35 0.67
C GLY A 444 -42.90 -32.96 -0.47
N TYR A 445 -42.39 -32.76 -1.69
CA TYR A 445 -42.99 -33.25 -2.92
C TYR A 445 -42.28 -34.51 -3.42
N SER A 446 -43.05 -35.57 -3.71
CA SER A 446 -42.55 -36.87 -4.20
C SER A 446 -41.53 -37.56 -3.29
N VAL A 447 -41.51 -37.20 -1.99
CA VAL A 447 -40.55 -37.74 -1.01
C VAL A 447 -41.10 -39.00 -0.33
N PHE A 448 -42.33 -38.94 0.18
CA PHE A 448 -42.95 -40.06 0.89
C PHE A 448 -43.98 -40.75 0.01
N THR A 449 -44.67 -39.99 -0.86
CA THR A 449 -45.61 -40.49 -1.85
C THR A 449 -45.23 -39.94 -3.24
N PRO A 450 -44.96 -40.79 -4.25
CA PRO A 450 -44.65 -40.32 -5.61
C PRO A 450 -45.75 -39.42 -6.19
N ASN A 451 -45.35 -38.31 -6.83
CA ASN A 451 -46.25 -37.32 -7.44
C ASN A 451 -47.24 -36.65 -6.47
N ALA A 452 -46.91 -36.58 -5.18
CA ALA A 452 -47.75 -35.90 -4.18
C ALA A 452 -46.94 -34.95 -3.31
N LEU A 453 -47.61 -33.92 -2.79
CA LEU A 453 -47.12 -33.11 -1.68
C LEU A 453 -47.61 -33.75 -0.38
N ASP A 454 -46.69 -34.29 0.40
CA ASP A 454 -47.01 -34.84 1.71
C ASP A 454 -46.78 -33.77 2.80
N ILE A 455 -47.73 -33.64 3.70
CA ILE A 455 -47.54 -32.97 4.99
C ILE A 455 -47.51 -34.07 6.04
N VAL A 456 -46.35 -34.32 6.64
CA VAL A 456 -46.18 -35.41 7.60
C VAL A 456 -46.32 -34.85 9.02
N GLY A 457 -47.35 -35.30 9.74
CA GLY A 457 -47.62 -34.86 11.11
C GLY A 457 -46.46 -35.09 12.09
N GLY A 458 -46.42 -34.31 13.17
CA GLY A 458 -45.43 -34.45 14.25
C GLY A 458 -45.78 -35.59 15.20
N GLY A 459 -44.80 -36.38 15.65
CA GLY A 459 -44.98 -37.47 16.62
C GLY A 459 -43.70 -38.29 16.87
N HIS A 460 -43.67 -39.10 17.93
CA HIS A 460 -42.52 -39.97 18.27
C HIS A 460 -42.50 -41.29 17.50
N VAL A 461 -43.66 -41.73 17.02
CA VAL A 461 -43.86 -42.92 16.18
C VAL A 461 -44.90 -42.63 15.10
N GLN A 462 -44.95 -43.45 14.04
CA GLN A 462 -45.87 -43.25 12.91
C GLN A 462 -47.35 -43.10 13.32
N LEU A 463 -47.82 -43.96 14.25
CA LEU A 463 -49.20 -43.95 14.77
C LEU A 463 -49.51 -42.72 15.64
N SER A 464 -48.50 -42.00 16.10
CA SER A 464 -48.67 -40.81 16.96
C SER A 464 -48.61 -39.50 16.18
N ARG A 465 -48.38 -39.55 14.86
CA ARG A 465 -48.25 -38.35 14.03
C ARG A 465 -49.56 -37.60 13.98
N LYS A 466 -49.49 -36.29 14.22
CA LYS A 466 -50.65 -35.41 14.26
C LYS A 466 -50.41 -34.17 13.40
N ILE A 467 -51.44 -33.78 12.68
CA ILE A 467 -51.58 -32.44 12.08
C ILE A 467 -52.80 -31.82 12.73
N LYS A 468 -52.66 -30.60 13.21
CA LYS A 468 -53.77 -29.83 13.77
C LYS A 468 -53.89 -28.53 13.01
N PHE A 469 -55.09 -28.28 12.47
CA PHE A 469 -55.45 -27.00 11.86
C PHE A 469 -56.25 -26.19 12.87
N TRP A 470 -55.68 -25.08 13.34
CA TRP A 470 -56.40 -24.08 14.13
C TRP A 470 -57.04 -23.10 13.14
N ALA A 471 -58.32 -23.31 12.86
CA ALA A 471 -59.04 -22.61 11.79
C ALA A 471 -60.39 -22.11 12.32
N GLU A 472 -60.37 -21.10 13.17
CA GLU A 472 -61.57 -20.49 13.77
C GLU A 472 -62.54 -19.94 12.71
N GLY A 473 -62.01 -19.55 11.55
CA GLY A 473 -62.80 -19.16 10.37
C GLY A 473 -63.23 -20.31 9.46
N GLY A 474 -62.89 -21.57 9.80
CA GLY A 474 -63.13 -22.76 8.99
C GLY A 474 -61.94 -23.15 8.11
N ALA A 475 -61.93 -24.41 7.66
CA ALA A 475 -60.99 -24.94 6.67
C ALA A 475 -61.77 -25.50 5.48
N GLU A 476 -61.40 -25.10 4.27
CA GLU A 476 -62.01 -25.56 3.02
C GLU A 476 -61.07 -26.53 2.30
N PHE A 477 -61.59 -27.68 1.86
CA PHE A 477 -60.90 -28.64 1.02
C PHE A 477 -61.69 -28.81 -0.27
N ILE A 478 -61.10 -28.41 -1.40
CA ILE A 478 -61.75 -28.50 -2.72
C ILE A 478 -61.27 -29.77 -3.41
N GLY A 479 -62.21 -30.65 -3.78
CA GLY A 479 -61.95 -31.96 -4.38
C GLY A 479 -62.36 -33.11 -3.47
N ASN A 480 -61.97 -34.33 -3.83
CA ASN A 480 -62.29 -35.53 -3.04
C ASN A 480 -61.47 -35.55 -1.75
N VAL A 481 -62.14 -35.69 -0.61
CA VAL A 481 -61.50 -35.90 0.69
C VAL A 481 -61.64 -37.36 1.08
N THR A 482 -60.51 -38.08 1.11
CA THR A 482 -60.45 -39.46 1.58
C THR A 482 -59.95 -39.48 3.01
N VAL A 483 -60.76 -40.01 3.94
CA VAL A 483 -60.36 -40.25 5.33
C VAL A 483 -60.20 -41.75 5.54
N ASN A 484 -58.98 -42.20 5.83
CA ASN A 484 -58.72 -43.58 6.21
C ASN A 484 -58.70 -43.68 7.74
N GLY A 485 -59.86 -43.95 8.33
CA GLY A 485 -60.08 -43.97 9.78
C GLY A 485 -61.41 -43.35 10.16
N ASN A 486 -61.51 -42.92 11.42
CA ASN A 486 -62.72 -42.28 11.93
C ASN A 486 -62.73 -40.79 11.60
N LEU A 487 -63.90 -40.27 11.20
CA LEU A 487 -64.18 -38.84 11.14
C LEU A 487 -65.09 -38.48 12.32
N ASP A 488 -64.58 -37.66 13.24
CA ASP A 488 -65.36 -37.12 14.35
C ASP A 488 -65.84 -35.71 13.99
N VAL A 489 -67.14 -35.56 13.77
CA VAL A 489 -67.78 -34.28 13.43
C VAL A 489 -68.56 -33.80 14.66
N VAL A 490 -67.97 -32.84 15.38
CA VAL A 490 -68.53 -32.31 16.64
C VAL A 490 -69.93 -31.71 16.46
N SER A 491 -70.17 -31.03 15.34
CA SER A 491 -71.49 -30.52 15.00
C SER A 491 -71.64 -30.39 13.49
N ILE A 492 -72.73 -30.93 12.96
CA ILE A 492 -73.24 -30.58 11.64
C ILE A 492 -74.30 -29.51 11.91
N GLN A 493 -74.28 -28.37 11.21
CA GLN A 493 -75.36 -27.39 11.32
C GLN A 493 -76.65 -28.04 10.77
N PRO A 494 -77.66 -28.35 11.63
CA PRO A 494 -78.89 -28.97 11.17
C PRO A 494 -79.77 -27.95 10.45
N GLU A 495 -80.58 -28.41 9.50
CA GLU A 495 -81.55 -27.56 8.82
C GLU A 495 -82.62 -27.04 9.79
N VAL A 496 -83.03 -25.78 9.63
CA VAL A 496 -83.96 -25.09 10.52
C VAL A 496 -85.40 -25.33 10.08
N VAL A 497 -86.25 -25.83 11.00
CA VAL A 497 -87.70 -25.91 10.81
C VAL A 497 -88.34 -24.53 11.01
N ILE A 498 -89.15 -24.12 10.04
CA ILE A 498 -89.91 -22.87 10.05
C ILE A 498 -91.39 -23.19 10.24
N ASN A 499 -92.04 -22.54 11.22
CA ASN A 499 -93.48 -22.70 11.43
C ASN A 499 -94.26 -21.85 10.41
N PRO A 500 -95.21 -22.43 9.65
CA PRO A 500 -96.07 -21.67 8.78
C PRO A 500 -97.13 -20.89 9.57
N ILE A 501 -97.62 -19.80 8.98
CA ILE A 501 -98.82 -19.12 9.46
C ILE A 501 -100.03 -19.92 8.97
N LEU A 502 -100.66 -20.66 9.88
CA LEU A 502 -101.85 -21.44 9.56
C LEU A 502 -103.04 -20.51 9.29
N SER A 503 -103.84 -20.88 8.29
CA SER A 503 -104.99 -20.13 7.79
C SER A 503 -106.29 -20.89 8.05
N ASN A 504 -107.44 -20.23 7.86
CA ASN A 504 -108.77 -20.87 7.93
C ASN A 504 -109.02 -21.65 9.23
N SER A 505 -108.61 -21.06 10.35
CA SER A 505 -108.75 -21.61 11.72
C SER A 505 -107.99 -22.91 11.99
N TRP A 506 -107.14 -23.37 11.07
CA TRP A 506 -106.21 -24.44 11.36
C TRP A 506 -105.24 -23.98 12.44
N VAL A 507 -105.06 -24.83 13.45
CA VAL A 507 -104.10 -24.63 14.54
C VAL A 507 -103.30 -25.90 14.74
N ASN A 508 -102.13 -25.81 15.35
CA ASN A 508 -101.37 -27.00 15.73
C ASN A 508 -102.19 -27.88 16.68
N TYR A 509 -102.06 -29.20 16.54
CA TYR A 509 -102.82 -30.16 17.33
C TYR A 509 -102.48 -30.09 18.83
N GLY A 510 -101.20 -29.91 19.16
CA GLY A 510 -100.67 -29.90 20.53
C GLY A 510 -100.45 -31.30 21.10
N SER A 511 -100.42 -31.43 22.44
CA SER A 511 -100.41 -32.72 23.16
C SER A 511 -99.28 -33.71 22.78
N GLY A 512 -98.08 -33.20 22.49
CA GLY A 512 -96.91 -34.03 22.19
C GLY A 512 -96.73 -34.37 20.71
N TYR A 513 -97.63 -33.93 19.83
CA TYR A 513 -97.42 -33.99 18.38
C TYR A 513 -96.62 -32.78 17.91
N ALA A 514 -95.81 -32.96 16.84
CA ALA A 514 -95.05 -31.86 16.25
C ALA A 514 -95.99 -30.78 15.69
N ASP A 515 -95.60 -29.53 15.89
CA ASP A 515 -96.25 -28.38 15.26
C ASP A 515 -96.06 -28.42 13.74
N ALA A 516 -96.99 -27.81 13.02
CA ALA A 516 -96.84 -27.57 11.59
C ALA A 516 -95.51 -26.86 11.34
N GLY A 517 -94.71 -27.40 10.43
CA GLY A 517 -93.40 -26.89 10.11
C GLY A 517 -93.00 -27.24 8.69
N TYR A 518 -92.10 -26.46 8.12
CA TYR A 518 -91.44 -26.77 6.87
C TYR A 518 -89.95 -26.46 6.96
N TRP A 519 -89.13 -27.27 6.30
CA TRP A 519 -87.70 -27.03 6.16
C TRP A 519 -87.23 -27.52 4.79
N LYS A 520 -86.02 -27.16 4.40
CA LYS A 520 -85.45 -27.54 3.11
C LYS A 520 -84.07 -28.14 3.33
N ASP A 521 -83.83 -29.33 2.81
CA ASP A 521 -82.52 -29.97 2.89
C ASP A 521 -81.52 -29.39 1.89
N LYS A 522 -80.26 -29.81 2.01
CA LYS A 522 -79.17 -29.36 1.13
C LYS A 522 -79.33 -29.80 -0.33
N GLU A 523 -80.18 -30.78 -0.63
CA GLU A 523 -80.52 -31.19 -1.99
C GLU A 523 -81.68 -30.37 -2.58
N GLY A 524 -82.21 -29.41 -1.81
CA GLY A 524 -83.32 -28.55 -2.23
C GLY A 524 -84.69 -29.22 -2.10
N VAL A 525 -84.83 -30.28 -1.31
CA VAL A 525 -86.13 -30.92 -1.02
C VAL A 525 -86.74 -30.25 0.19
N VAL A 526 -87.97 -29.76 0.03
CA VAL A 526 -88.81 -29.23 1.09
C VAL A 526 -89.53 -30.38 1.77
N HIS A 527 -89.49 -30.37 3.10
CA HIS A 527 -90.16 -31.33 3.95
C HIS A 527 -91.19 -30.60 4.80
N LEU A 528 -92.45 -31.03 4.77
CA LEU A 528 -93.45 -30.60 5.73
C LEU A 528 -93.51 -31.58 6.91
N GLN A 529 -93.83 -31.04 8.08
CA GLN A 529 -94.06 -31.79 9.30
C GLN A 529 -95.24 -31.24 10.07
N GLY A 530 -95.72 -32.05 11.01
CA GLY A 530 -96.64 -31.63 12.05
C GLY A 530 -98.08 -32.07 11.84
N LEU A 531 -98.86 -31.91 12.92
CA LEU A 531 -100.26 -32.28 12.99
C LEU A 531 -101.10 -31.03 13.28
N ILE A 532 -102.12 -30.77 12.47
CA ILE A 532 -103.00 -29.59 12.63
C ILE A 532 -104.46 -30.01 12.86
N LYS A 533 -105.28 -29.16 13.47
CA LYS A 533 -106.71 -29.41 13.78
C LYS A 533 -107.59 -28.18 13.65
N SER A 534 -108.89 -28.37 13.84
CA SER A 534 -109.92 -27.35 14.04
C SER A 534 -110.20 -26.41 12.86
N GLY A 535 -109.49 -26.55 11.74
CA GLY A 535 -109.72 -25.72 10.57
C GLY A 535 -110.88 -26.16 9.69
N ILE A 536 -111.12 -25.37 8.65
CA ILE A 536 -112.18 -25.61 7.66
C ILE A 536 -111.79 -26.78 6.74
N THR A 537 -112.71 -27.72 6.50
CA THR A 537 -112.47 -28.97 5.75
C THR A 537 -113.05 -28.97 4.33
N SER A 538 -113.65 -27.87 3.88
CA SER A 538 -114.14 -27.76 2.51
C SER A 538 -113.01 -27.88 1.50
N THR A 539 -113.27 -28.52 0.36
CA THR A 539 -112.31 -28.64 -0.75
C THR A 539 -111.78 -27.28 -1.18
N GLY A 540 -110.46 -27.17 -1.33
CA GLY A 540 -109.75 -25.96 -1.72
C GLY A 540 -109.38 -25.03 -0.56
N THR A 541 -109.58 -25.43 0.69
CA THR A 541 -109.22 -24.61 1.86
C THR A 541 -107.71 -24.41 1.96
N LEU A 542 -107.25 -23.16 2.06
CA LEU A 542 -105.84 -22.85 2.29
C LEU A 542 -105.43 -23.24 3.72
N LEU A 543 -104.45 -24.15 3.84
CA LEU A 543 -103.85 -24.51 5.13
C LEU A 543 -102.83 -23.46 5.53
N PHE A 544 -101.90 -23.14 4.63
CA PHE A 544 -100.91 -22.07 4.76
C PHE A 544 -100.23 -21.81 3.42
N GLN A 545 -99.40 -20.77 3.38
CA GLN A 545 -98.66 -20.34 2.20
C GLN A 545 -97.16 -20.54 2.42
N LEU A 546 -96.50 -21.25 1.50
CA LEU A 546 -95.05 -21.38 1.48
C LEU A 546 -94.41 -20.12 0.85
N PRO A 547 -93.32 -19.59 1.44
CA PRO A 547 -92.59 -18.47 0.87
C PRO A 547 -91.82 -18.89 -0.39
N VAL A 548 -91.43 -17.89 -1.19
CA VAL A 548 -90.52 -18.08 -2.33
C VAL A 548 -89.24 -18.78 -1.84
N GLY A 549 -88.77 -19.79 -2.57
CA GLY A 549 -87.66 -20.66 -2.18
C GLY A 549 -88.06 -21.95 -1.46
N TYR A 550 -89.33 -22.12 -1.08
CA TYR A 550 -89.90 -23.37 -0.55
C TYR A 550 -91.08 -23.88 -1.38
N ARG A 551 -91.33 -23.29 -2.54
CA ARG A 551 -92.42 -23.66 -3.46
C ARG A 551 -91.97 -24.79 -4.37
N PRO A 552 -92.86 -25.69 -4.82
CA PRO A 552 -92.47 -26.81 -5.67
C PRO A 552 -91.88 -26.35 -7.00
N SER A 553 -90.94 -27.13 -7.53
CA SER A 553 -90.28 -26.83 -8.81
C SER A 553 -91.17 -26.99 -10.04
N GLY A 554 -92.22 -27.81 -9.89
CA GLY A 554 -93.24 -28.05 -10.91
C GLY A 554 -94.57 -27.34 -10.62
N GLY A 555 -95.60 -27.74 -11.36
CA GLY A 555 -96.97 -27.31 -11.14
C GLY A 555 -97.57 -27.85 -9.82
N ARG A 556 -98.88 -28.07 -9.82
CA ARG A 556 -99.62 -28.62 -8.69
C ARG A 556 -99.14 -30.04 -8.34
N LEU A 557 -98.61 -30.20 -7.13
CA LEU A 557 -98.27 -31.50 -6.55
C LEU A 557 -99.42 -31.99 -5.66
N ILE A 558 -99.65 -33.29 -5.65
CA ILE A 558 -100.77 -33.93 -4.94
C ILE A 558 -100.19 -34.94 -3.96
N PHE A 559 -100.59 -34.83 -2.70
CA PHE A 559 -100.14 -35.72 -1.63
C PHE A 559 -101.34 -36.34 -0.92
N THR A 560 -101.21 -37.61 -0.57
CA THR A 560 -102.11 -38.23 0.40
C THR A 560 -101.66 -37.81 1.80
N ALA A 561 -102.62 -37.47 2.66
CA ALA A 561 -102.39 -37.09 4.05
C ALA A 561 -103.33 -37.91 4.94
N ASP A 562 -102.91 -38.25 6.15
CA ASP A 562 -103.83 -38.85 7.12
C ASP A 562 -104.72 -37.74 7.71
N ASN A 563 -106.03 -37.92 7.58
CA ASN A 563 -107.04 -37.05 8.15
C ASN A 563 -107.94 -37.86 9.08
N ALA A 564 -107.69 -37.80 10.39
CA ALA A 564 -108.45 -38.52 11.41
C ALA A 564 -108.55 -40.05 11.23
N GLY A 565 -107.52 -40.70 10.68
CA GLY A 565 -107.48 -42.16 10.45
C GLY A 565 -108.03 -42.60 9.09
N VAL A 566 -108.32 -41.66 8.19
CA VAL A 566 -108.72 -41.94 6.81
C VAL A 566 -107.92 -41.09 5.81
N GLN A 567 -108.04 -41.40 4.52
CA GLN A 567 -107.34 -40.67 3.46
C GLN A 567 -107.87 -39.23 3.30
N GLY A 568 -107.00 -38.26 3.56
CA GLY A 568 -107.09 -36.89 3.10
C GLY A 568 -106.19 -36.62 1.90
N ARG A 569 -106.43 -35.50 1.21
CA ARG A 569 -105.61 -35.02 0.07
C ARG A 569 -105.15 -33.59 0.32
N VAL A 570 -103.85 -33.38 0.27
CA VAL A 570 -103.21 -32.06 0.34
C VAL A 570 -102.51 -31.79 -0.97
N ASP A 571 -102.79 -30.63 -1.57
CA ASP A 571 -102.11 -30.21 -2.79
C ASP A 571 -101.19 -29.03 -2.48
N VAL A 572 -100.01 -29.03 -3.08
CA VAL A 572 -99.08 -27.90 -3.02
C VAL A 572 -99.00 -27.30 -4.41
N LEU A 573 -99.44 -26.05 -4.55
CA LEU A 573 -99.45 -25.34 -5.83
C LEU A 573 -98.10 -24.67 -6.13
N ALA A 574 -97.87 -24.33 -7.40
CA ALA A 574 -96.64 -23.67 -7.86
C ALA A 574 -96.41 -22.30 -7.20
N ASP A 575 -97.48 -21.61 -6.80
CA ASP A 575 -97.41 -20.34 -6.07
C ASP A 575 -97.14 -20.53 -4.57
N GLY A 576 -97.03 -21.76 -4.08
CA GLY A 576 -96.75 -22.12 -2.70
C GLY A 576 -97.98 -22.33 -1.82
N GLN A 577 -99.20 -22.22 -2.36
CA GLN A 577 -100.40 -22.52 -1.59
C GLN A 577 -100.44 -24.01 -1.21
N VAL A 578 -100.57 -24.30 0.09
CA VAL A 578 -100.80 -25.64 0.59
C VAL A 578 -102.29 -25.76 0.88
N LEU A 579 -102.98 -26.51 0.04
CA LEU A 579 -104.44 -26.59 0.01
C LEU A 579 -104.93 -27.95 0.50
N LEU A 580 -105.98 -27.92 1.32
CA LEU A 580 -106.76 -29.10 1.64
C LEU A 580 -107.79 -29.36 0.54
N MET A 581 -107.65 -30.49 -0.15
CA MET A 581 -108.54 -30.85 -1.25
C MET A 581 -109.61 -31.85 -0.84
N THR A 582 -109.26 -32.78 0.03
CA THR A 582 -110.19 -33.76 0.57
C THR A 582 -109.91 -33.96 2.05
N ALA A 583 -110.93 -33.77 2.89
CA ALA A 583 -110.93 -34.09 4.31
C ALA A 583 -112.34 -34.53 4.74
N THR A 584 -112.41 -35.54 5.60
CA THR A 584 -113.65 -36.04 6.20
C THR A 584 -113.85 -35.53 7.63
N SER A 585 -112.81 -34.92 8.23
CA SER A 585 -112.81 -34.48 9.62
C SER A 585 -111.88 -33.28 9.86
N ASN A 586 -112.21 -32.43 10.83
CA ASN A 586 -111.32 -31.39 11.34
C ASN A 586 -110.59 -31.81 12.63
N ALA A 587 -110.70 -33.09 13.02
CA ALA A 587 -110.08 -33.61 14.24
C ALA A 587 -108.55 -33.55 14.16
N PHE A 588 -107.95 -34.04 13.07
CA PHE A 588 -106.56 -33.75 12.74
C PHE A 588 -106.27 -33.93 11.24
N LEU A 589 -105.22 -33.27 10.74
CA LEU A 589 -104.59 -33.52 9.45
C LEU A 589 -103.07 -33.61 9.65
N ASN A 590 -102.47 -34.69 9.18
CA ASN A 590 -101.03 -34.91 9.23
C ASN A 590 -100.35 -34.33 7.99
N LEU A 591 -99.42 -33.39 8.20
CA LEU A 591 -98.58 -32.81 7.15
C LEU A 591 -97.25 -33.54 7.01
N THR A 592 -96.88 -34.34 8.01
CA THR A 592 -95.62 -35.07 8.05
C THR A 592 -95.52 -36.08 6.93
N GLY A 593 -94.43 -36.02 6.17
CA GLY A 593 -94.17 -36.90 5.03
C GLY A 593 -94.55 -36.29 3.68
N ILE A 594 -95.10 -35.08 3.64
CA ILE A 594 -95.23 -34.32 2.39
C ILE A 594 -93.85 -33.74 2.06
N THR A 595 -93.24 -34.24 0.99
CA THR A 595 -91.91 -33.80 0.56
C THR A 595 -91.88 -33.55 -0.95
N PHE A 596 -91.14 -32.52 -1.38
CA PHE A 596 -91.01 -32.16 -2.79
C PHE A 596 -89.80 -31.27 -3.04
N ARG A 597 -89.25 -31.30 -4.28
CA ARG A 597 -88.16 -30.39 -4.66
C ARG A 597 -88.67 -28.95 -4.78
N SER A 598 -87.96 -28.00 -4.19
CA SER A 598 -88.25 -26.58 -4.39
C SER A 598 -87.77 -26.11 -5.77
N ASN A 599 -88.40 -25.06 -6.29
CA ASN A 599 -87.84 -24.22 -7.35
C ASN A 599 -86.56 -23.50 -6.91
#